data_AF-A0A843IMZ9-F1
#
_entry.id   AF-A0A843IMZ9-F1
#
_cell.length_a   1.000
_cell.length_b   1.000
_cell.length_c   1.000
_cell.angle_alpha   90.00
_cell.angle_beta   90.00
_cell.angle_gamma   90.00
#
_symmetry.space_group_name_H-M   'P 1'
#
loop_
_entity.id
_entity.type
_entity.pdbx_description
1 polymer ?
#
loop_
_entity_poly.entity_id
_entity_poly.type
_entity_poly.pdbx_seq_one_letter_code
_entity_poly.pdbx_strand_id
1 'polypeptide(L)'
;LGGGKGGVICNPKEMSEGELERLSRGYIRALWKYLGPDTDVPAPDVYTNGQIMAWMMDEYSTIQGKNQFGLLTGKPLVVGGSLGRNDSTARGGMFTLREAAKELKLNLKGAKFAILGFGNAGTYAATLAEEMFGGKVVAVTDSKGGIYDEKGLDIKKVSEHKAKTKSVVGYNKLNKLTNEEVLALPVDVIVAAAPDEGAINEKVAKTIKAKVICELANGPTTPEGDKVLYKNGVHVIPDFLCNAGGVTVSYYEMVQNMYMHYWTIDEVYKKLDEAMTKSYHAVYDASKEYKINMRQAAYVVAVKRVVEAMKVRGWV
;
A
#
# COMPACT_ATOMS: atom_id res chain seq x y z
N LEU A 1 -4.13 12.18 11.53
CA LEU A 1 -4.45 11.24 12.62
C LEU A 1 -3.22 11.12 13.53
N GLY A 2 -3.38 10.57 14.74
CA GLY A 2 -2.25 10.11 15.56
C GLY A 2 -1.65 8.81 15.02
N GLY A 3 -1.02 8.01 15.89
CA GLY A 3 -0.52 6.68 15.56
C GLY A 3 -0.84 5.68 16.66
N GLY A 4 -1.33 4.50 16.29
CA GLY A 4 -1.70 3.41 17.19
C GLY A 4 -1.58 2.06 16.51
N LYS A 5 -1.36 1.00 17.30
CA LYS A 5 -1.28 -0.39 16.85
C LYS A 5 -1.73 -1.34 17.97
N GLY A 6 -2.26 -2.48 17.56
CA GLY A 6 -2.63 -3.58 18.45
C GLY A 6 -2.30 -4.93 17.82
N GLY A 7 -2.23 -5.96 18.65
CA GLY A 7 -1.97 -7.32 18.21
C GLY A 7 -2.34 -8.34 19.27
N VAL A 8 -2.54 -9.59 18.82
CA VAL A 8 -2.78 -10.74 19.68
C VAL A 8 -1.80 -11.85 19.28
N ILE A 9 -1.11 -12.43 20.26
CA ILE A 9 -0.20 -13.55 20.01
C ILE A 9 -1.04 -14.81 19.86
N CYS A 10 -1.30 -15.22 18.62
CA CYS A 10 -2.01 -16.45 18.29
C CYS A 10 -1.59 -16.96 16.90
N ASN A 11 -1.97 -18.20 16.56
CA ASN A 11 -1.88 -18.71 15.19
C ASN A 11 -3.29 -18.84 14.60
N PRO A 12 -3.77 -17.85 13.82
CA PRO A 12 -5.11 -17.87 13.24
C PRO A 12 -5.38 -19.06 12.30
N LYS A 13 -4.33 -19.71 11.79
CA LYS A 13 -4.45 -20.85 10.87
C LYS A 13 -4.84 -22.16 11.58
N GLU A 14 -4.67 -22.22 12.89
CA GLU A 14 -5.05 -23.37 13.73
C GLU A 14 -6.39 -23.17 14.42
N MET A 15 -7.03 -22.01 14.21
CA MET A 15 -8.30 -21.65 14.84
C MET A 15 -9.47 -21.87 13.89
N SER A 16 -10.56 -22.42 14.42
CA SER A 16 -11.86 -22.42 13.76
C SER A 16 -12.42 -21.00 13.65
N GLU A 17 -13.38 -20.80 12.74
CA GLU A 17 -14.07 -19.52 12.56
C GLU A 17 -14.71 -19.01 13.87
N GLY A 18 -15.34 -19.91 14.63
CA GLY A 18 -15.94 -19.56 15.92
C GLY A 18 -14.92 -19.19 17.00
N GLU A 19 -13.71 -19.79 16.97
CA GLU A 19 -12.62 -19.37 17.87
C GLU A 19 -12.10 -17.99 17.50
N LEU A 20 -11.95 -17.70 16.20
CA LEU A 20 -11.56 -16.38 15.71
C LEU A 20 -12.58 -15.31 16.08
N GLU A 21 -13.88 -15.59 15.95
CA GLU A 21 -14.93 -14.67 16.37
C GLU A 21 -14.85 -14.39 17.88
N ARG A 22 -14.79 -15.44 18.72
CA ARG A 22 -14.71 -15.27 20.17
C ARG A 22 -13.45 -14.50 20.60
N LEU A 23 -12.32 -14.75 19.94
CA LEU A 23 -11.08 -14.01 20.17
C LEU A 23 -11.25 -12.53 19.81
N SER A 24 -11.81 -12.24 18.64
CA SER A 24 -12.02 -10.88 18.13
C SER A 24 -12.94 -10.08 19.06
N ARG A 25 -14.03 -10.69 19.51
CA ARG A 25 -14.95 -10.09 20.50
C ARG A 25 -14.28 -9.91 21.87
N GLY A 26 -13.50 -10.90 22.31
CA GLY A 26 -12.73 -10.83 23.56
C GLY A 26 -11.75 -9.66 23.58
N TYR A 27 -11.07 -9.40 22.46
CA TYR A 27 -10.18 -8.27 22.29
C TYR A 27 -10.89 -6.92 22.51
N ILE A 28 -12.07 -6.75 21.90
CA ILE A 28 -12.88 -5.54 22.09
C ILE A 28 -13.37 -5.40 23.52
N ARG A 29 -13.87 -6.47 24.15
CA ARG A 29 -14.25 -6.43 25.58
C ARG A 29 -13.11 -6.03 26.50
N ALA A 30 -11.86 -6.38 26.17
CA ALA A 30 -10.69 -5.99 26.94
C ALA A 30 -10.32 -4.50 26.76
N LEU A 31 -10.56 -3.93 25.57
CA LEU A 31 -10.02 -2.62 25.19
C LEU A 31 -11.06 -1.52 25.00
N TRP A 32 -12.37 -1.81 25.03
CA TRP A 32 -13.42 -0.87 24.64
C TRP A 32 -13.34 0.52 25.29
N LYS A 33 -12.78 0.63 26.52
CA LYS A 33 -12.60 1.92 27.22
C LYS A 33 -11.55 2.84 26.58
N TYR A 34 -10.66 2.28 25.75
CA TYR A 34 -9.60 2.99 25.04
C TYR A 34 -9.92 3.18 23.56
N LEU A 35 -11.04 2.62 23.09
CA LEU A 35 -11.46 2.67 21.69
C LEU A 35 -12.61 3.66 21.53
N GLY A 36 -12.64 4.35 20.38
CA GLY A 36 -13.72 5.25 20.03
C GLY A 36 -13.44 5.98 18.72
N PRO A 37 -14.48 6.38 17.96
CA PRO A 37 -14.32 7.11 16.70
C PRO A 37 -13.47 8.40 16.79
N ASP A 38 -13.38 8.98 17.98
CA ASP A 38 -12.64 10.20 18.34
C ASP A 38 -11.38 9.94 19.19
N THR A 39 -11.09 8.67 19.51
CA THR A 39 -10.00 8.27 20.41
C THR A 39 -9.00 7.35 19.71
N ASP A 40 -9.40 6.11 19.42
CA ASP A 40 -8.60 5.10 18.70
C ASP A 40 -9.51 4.26 17.82
N VAL A 41 -9.11 4.13 16.55
CA VAL A 41 -9.90 3.54 15.46
C VAL A 41 -9.07 2.43 14.81
N PRO A 42 -9.26 1.16 15.23
CA PRO A 42 -8.47 0.07 14.69
C PRO A 42 -8.84 -0.26 13.24
N ALA A 43 -7.95 -1.02 12.59
CA ALA A 43 -8.08 -1.43 11.19
C ALA A 43 -7.49 -2.83 10.99
N PRO A 44 -7.81 -3.51 9.86
CA PRO A 44 -7.18 -4.78 9.53
C PRO A 44 -5.68 -4.63 9.35
N ASP A 45 -4.97 -5.67 9.77
CA ASP A 45 -3.56 -5.92 9.51
C ASP A 45 -3.32 -7.43 9.24
N VAL A 46 -2.07 -7.89 9.36
CA VAL A 46 -1.66 -9.27 9.08
C VAL A 46 -2.58 -10.28 9.78
N TYR A 47 -3.14 -11.20 8.99
CA TYR A 47 -4.10 -12.24 9.39
C TYR A 47 -5.47 -11.74 9.92
N THR A 48 -5.84 -10.50 9.63
CA THR A 48 -7.20 -9.99 9.87
C THR A 48 -7.84 -9.45 8.59
N ASN A 49 -9.17 -9.36 8.58
CA ASN A 49 -9.93 -8.98 7.39
C ASN A 49 -11.24 -8.28 7.77
N GLY A 50 -12.06 -7.94 6.77
CA GLY A 50 -13.34 -7.26 7.00
C GLY A 50 -14.31 -8.04 7.89
N GLN A 51 -14.33 -9.36 7.83
CA GLN A 51 -15.18 -10.17 8.72
C GLN A 51 -14.80 -9.97 10.19
N ILE A 52 -13.50 -10.00 10.49
CA ILE A 52 -13.01 -9.72 11.85
C ILE A 52 -13.36 -8.30 12.30
N MET A 53 -13.23 -7.30 11.42
CA MET A 53 -13.65 -5.93 11.74
C MET A 53 -15.14 -5.83 12.00
N ALA A 54 -15.98 -6.60 11.29
CA ALA A 54 -17.41 -6.63 11.51
C ALA A 54 -17.75 -7.19 12.90
N TRP A 55 -17.16 -8.32 13.31
CA TRP A 55 -17.33 -8.87 14.65
C TRP A 55 -16.88 -7.91 15.75
N MET A 56 -15.74 -7.26 15.55
CA MET A 56 -15.21 -6.30 16.51
C MET A 56 -16.11 -5.05 16.63
N MET A 57 -16.63 -4.55 15.53
CA MET A 57 -17.54 -3.39 15.49
C MET A 57 -18.88 -3.71 16.16
N ASP A 58 -19.41 -4.89 15.90
CA ASP A 58 -20.65 -5.39 16.50
C ASP A 58 -20.54 -5.53 18.02
N GLU A 59 -19.43 -6.11 18.51
CA GLU A 59 -19.18 -6.25 19.95
C GLU A 59 -19.12 -4.88 20.65
N TYR A 60 -18.41 -3.92 20.07
CA TYR A 60 -18.31 -2.58 20.65
C TYR A 60 -19.65 -1.85 20.62
N SER A 61 -20.39 -1.96 19.52
CA SER A 61 -21.73 -1.36 19.39
C SER A 61 -22.68 -1.90 20.46
N THR A 62 -22.60 -3.21 20.74
CA THR A 62 -23.35 -3.86 21.82
C THR A 62 -22.97 -3.30 23.18
N ILE A 63 -21.68 -3.17 23.49
CA ILE A 63 -21.19 -2.61 24.76
C ILE A 63 -21.63 -1.14 24.94
N GLN A 64 -21.62 -0.35 23.87
CA GLN A 64 -22.03 1.07 23.89
C GLN A 64 -23.55 1.27 23.88
N GLY A 65 -24.34 0.22 23.62
CA GLY A 65 -25.80 0.31 23.49
C GLY A 65 -26.28 1.09 22.27
N LYS A 66 -25.42 1.33 21.27
CA LYS A 66 -25.75 2.00 20.00
C LYS A 66 -24.81 1.59 18.88
N ASN A 67 -25.27 1.69 17.65
CA ASN A 67 -24.47 1.40 16.47
C ASN A 67 -23.27 2.35 16.37
N GLN A 68 -22.06 1.77 16.25
CA GLN A 68 -20.79 2.48 16.19
C GLN A 68 -19.96 2.02 14.99
N PHE A 69 -20.54 2.13 13.79
CA PHE A 69 -19.89 1.69 12.55
C PHE A 69 -18.54 2.41 12.30
N GLY A 70 -18.37 3.64 12.80
CA GLY A 70 -17.13 4.41 12.68
C GLY A 70 -15.97 3.96 13.58
N LEU A 71 -16.16 2.98 14.48
CA LEU A 71 -15.11 2.51 15.38
C LEU A 71 -13.93 1.85 14.66
N LEU A 72 -14.22 1.06 13.63
CA LEU A 72 -13.24 0.27 12.90
C LEU A 72 -13.32 0.64 11.44
N THR A 73 -12.19 0.60 10.75
CA THR A 73 -12.13 0.73 9.29
C THR A 73 -11.90 -0.61 8.63
N GLY A 74 -12.04 -0.70 7.31
CA GLY A 74 -11.86 -1.94 6.57
C GLY A 74 -13.00 -2.94 6.73
N LYS A 75 -14.19 -2.43 7.05
CA LYS A 75 -15.39 -3.23 7.20
C LYS A 75 -15.96 -3.64 5.82
N PRO A 76 -16.78 -4.69 5.74
CA PRO A 76 -17.59 -4.98 4.57
C PRO A 76 -18.52 -3.80 4.24
N LEU A 77 -18.82 -3.60 2.96
CA LEU A 77 -19.69 -2.51 2.49
C LEU A 77 -21.07 -2.53 3.18
N VAL A 78 -21.62 -3.73 3.39
CA VAL A 78 -22.93 -3.93 4.02
C VAL A 78 -23.02 -3.48 5.47
N VAL A 79 -21.88 -3.21 6.12
CA VAL A 79 -21.80 -2.72 7.51
C VAL A 79 -20.90 -1.47 7.62
N GLY A 80 -20.96 -0.61 6.60
CA GLY A 80 -20.32 0.72 6.63
C GLY A 80 -18.86 0.76 6.17
N GLY A 81 -18.44 -0.19 5.34
CA GLY A 81 -17.17 -0.12 4.62
C GLY A 81 -17.15 0.96 3.53
N SER A 82 -15.94 1.39 3.12
CA SER A 82 -15.79 2.32 1.97
C SER A 82 -15.55 1.56 0.67
N LEU A 83 -16.14 2.07 -0.42
CA LEU A 83 -15.72 1.73 -1.78
C LEU A 83 -14.25 2.09 -2.01
N GLY A 84 -13.62 1.46 -3.01
CA GLY A 84 -12.24 1.74 -3.42
C GLY A 84 -11.15 1.19 -2.50
N ARG A 85 -11.51 0.45 -1.44
CA ARG A 85 -10.52 -0.11 -0.51
C ARG A 85 -9.55 -1.09 -1.19
N ASN A 86 -10.07 -1.96 -2.06
CA ASN A 86 -9.30 -3.11 -2.58
C ASN A 86 -8.07 -2.69 -3.39
N ASP A 87 -8.17 -1.64 -4.19
CA ASP A 87 -7.11 -1.17 -5.08
C ASP A 87 -6.43 0.12 -4.57
N SER A 88 -6.95 0.75 -3.52
CA SER A 88 -6.47 2.02 -2.96
C SER A 88 -4.95 2.11 -2.76
N THR A 89 -4.31 1.08 -2.21
CA THR A 89 -2.84 1.05 -2.03
C THR A 89 -2.11 1.19 -3.37
N ALA A 90 -2.49 0.38 -4.35
CA ALA A 90 -1.86 0.41 -5.67
C ALA A 90 -2.19 1.70 -6.41
N ARG A 91 -3.46 2.11 -6.41
CA ARG A 91 -3.94 3.34 -7.05
C ARG A 91 -3.27 4.58 -6.47
N GLY A 92 -3.12 4.65 -5.15
CA GLY A 92 -2.38 5.71 -4.49
C GLY A 92 -0.93 5.78 -4.97
N GLY A 93 -0.24 4.63 -5.01
CA GLY A 93 1.12 4.57 -5.56
C GLY A 93 1.19 4.98 -7.03
N MET A 94 0.22 4.57 -7.86
CA MET A 94 0.16 4.99 -9.26
C MET A 94 -0.06 6.50 -9.41
N PHE A 95 -0.87 7.13 -8.56
CA PHE A 95 -0.97 8.60 -8.55
C PHE A 95 0.37 9.26 -8.21
N THR A 96 1.12 8.73 -7.24
CA THR A 96 2.47 9.26 -6.93
C THR A 96 3.46 9.04 -8.07
N LEU A 97 3.39 7.90 -8.78
CA LEU A 97 4.19 7.63 -9.97
C LEU A 97 3.86 8.61 -11.10
N ARG A 98 2.58 8.94 -11.31
CA ARG A 98 2.15 9.92 -12.29
C ARG A 98 2.80 11.28 -12.03
N GLU A 99 2.83 11.73 -10.78
CA GLU A 99 3.50 12.99 -10.42
C GLU A 99 5.02 12.90 -10.58
N ALA A 100 5.64 11.80 -10.16
CA ALA A 100 7.08 11.57 -10.39
C ALA A 100 7.45 11.57 -11.87
N ALA A 101 6.61 10.98 -12.72
CA ALA A 101 6.83 10.96 -14.15
C ALA A 101 6.81 12.37 -14.77
N LYS A 102 5.96 13.27 -14.28
CA LYS A 102 5.95 14.68 -14.71
C LYS A 102 7.25 15.39 -14.35
N GLU A 103 7.70 15.23 -13.11
CA GLU A 103 8.95 15.83 -12.62
C GLU A 103 10.18 15.32 -13.38
N LEU A 104 10.21 14.03 -13.70
CA LEU A 104 11.30 13.38 -14.42
C LEU A 104 11.18 13.50 -15.94
N LYS A 105 10.10 14.12 -16.45
CA LYS A 105 9.75 14.14 -17.89
C LYS A 105 9.75 12.73 -18.51
N LEU A 106 9.33 11.74 -17.73
CA LEU A 106 9.21 10.34 -18.14
C LEU A 106 7.85 10.11 -18.79
N ASN A 107 7.83 9.68 -20.05
CA ASN A 107 6.59 9.24 -20.68
C ASN A 107 6.23 7.83 -20.19
N LEU A 108 5.11 7.69 -19.48
CA LEU A 108 4.64 6.38 -19.01
C LEU A 108 3.93 5.56 -20.10
N LYS A 109 3.49 6.19 -21.19
CA LYS A 109 2.88 5.47 -22.32
C LYS A 109 3.93 4.64 -23.04
N GLY A 110 3.76 3.33 -23.01
CA GLY A 110 4.72 2.35 -23.54
C GLY A 110 5.94 2.09 -22.66
N ALA A 111 6.04 2.72 -21.49
CA ALA A 111 7.13 2.47 -20.54
C ALA A 111 7.11 1.02 -20.06
N LYS A 112 8.29 0.43 -19.85
CA LYS A 112 8.40 -0.96 -19.37
C LYS A 112 8.28 -0.99 -17.84
N PHE A 113 7.42 -1.86 -17.32
CA PHE A 113 7.19 -2.07 -15.88
C PHE A 113 7.63 -3.48 -15.45
N ALA A 114 8.29 -3.57 -14.29
CA ALA A 114 8.50 -4.81 -13.56
C ALA A 114 7.78 -4.75 -12.20
N ILE A 115 6.99 -5.77 -11.89
CA ILE A 115 6.20 -5.84 -10.65
C ILE A 115 6.74 -6.96 -9.76
N LEU A 116 7.44 -6.59 -8.69
CA LEU A 116 7.90 -7.52 -7.69
C LEU A 116 6.74 -7.84 -6.73
N GLY A 117 6.24 -9.07 -6.73
CA GLY A 117 5.14 -9.51 -5.85
C GLY A 117 3.75 -9.27 -6.44
N PHE A 118 3.16 -10.32 -6.99
CA PHE A 118 1.86 -10.31 -7.67
C PHE A 118 0.69 -10.62 -6.70
N GLY A 119 0.75 -10.06 -5.48
CA GLY A 119 -0.33 -10.13 -4.49
C GLY A 119 -1.42 -9.09 -4.78
N ASN A 120 -2.24 -8.73 -3.80
CA ASN A 120 -3.29 -7.72 -3.99
C ASN A 120 -2.76 -6.40 -4.58
N ALA A 121 -1.77 -5.79 -3.92
CA ALA A 121 -1.19 -4.53 -4.39
C ALA A 121 -0.50 -4.66 -5.75
N GLY A 122 0.28 -5.71 -5.98
CA GLY A 122 0.99 -5.90 -7.25
C GLY A 122 0.07 -6.19 -8.43
N THR A 123 -0.99 -7.00 -8.25
CA THR A 123 -1.96 -7.27 -9.32
C THR A 123 -2.71 -6.00 -9.73
N TYR A 124 -3.17 -5.20 -8.76
CA TYR A 124 -3.78 -3.91 -9.08
C TYR A 124 -2.77 -2.95 -9.70
N ALA A 125 -1.53 -2.88 -9.21
CA ALA A 125 -0.50 -2.03 -9.80
C ALA A 125 -0.19 -2.41 -11.25
N ALA A 126 -0.10 -3.71 -11.56
CA ALA A 126 0.09 -4.20 -12.92
C ALA A 126 -1.07 -3.78 -13.84
N THR A 127 -2.30 -3.96 -13.38
CA THR A 127 -3.52 -3.59 -14.12
C THR A 127 -3.59 -2.07 -14.35
N LEU A 128 -3.35 -1.29 -13.29
CA LEU A 128 -3.41 0.17 -13.34
C LEU A 128 -2.26 0.78 -14.16
N ALA A 129 -1.09 0.13 -14.23
CA ALA A 129 -0.01 0.57 -15.10
C ALA A 129 -0.45 0.58 -16.58
N GLU A 130 -1.22 -0.43 -17.00
CA GLU A 130 -1.79 -0.50 -18.34
C GLU A 130 -2.96 0.49 -18.51
N GLU A 131 -3.93 0.46 -17.59
CA GLU A 131 -5.17 1.24 -17.70
C GLU A 131 -4.96 2.76 -17.57
N MET A 132 -4.15 3.20 -16.60
CA MET A 132 -3.96 4.62 -16.31
C MET A 132 -2.92 5.27 -17.22
N PHE A 133 -1.92 4.50 -17.67
CA PHE A 133 -0.75 5.06 -18.33
C PHE A 133 -0.49 4.51 -19.73
N GLY A 134 -1.13 3.41 -20.13
CA GLY A 134 -0.73 2.66 -21.32
C GLY A 134 0.69 2.08 -21.17
N GLY A 135 1.12 1.79 -19.95
CA GLY A 135 2.39 1.15 -19.65
C GLY A 135 2.40 -0.31 -20.08
N LYS A 136 3.59 -0.90 -20.16
CA LYS A 136 3.81 -2.27 -20.60
C LYS A 136 4.43 -3.08 -19.48
N VAL A 137 3.65 -3.94 -18.84
CA VAL A 137 4.19 -4.83 -17.80
C VAL A 137 4.94 -5.98 -18.48
N VAL A 138 6.25 -6.00 -18.32
CA VAL A 138 7.12 -7.00 -18.97
C VAL A 138 7.55 -8.11 -18.01
N ALA A 139 7.52 -7.86 -16.69
CA ALA A 139 7.88 -8.87 -15.70
C ALA A 139 6.99 -8.78 -14.46
N VAL A 140 6.65 -9.94 -13.90
CA VAL A 140 5.99 -10.04 -12.58
C VAL A 140 6.57 -11.19 -11.77
N THR A 141 6.57 -11.09 -10.44
CA THR A 141 7.02 -12.17 -9.54
C THR A 141 5.99 -12.57 -8.49
N ASP A 142 6.12 -13.76 -7.92
CA ASP A 142 5.51 -14.12 -6.64
C ASP A 142 6.45 -14.98 -5.79
N SER A 143 5.92 -15.58 -4.72
CA SER A 143 6.70 -16.38 -3.77
C SER A 143 7.40 -17.60 -4.37
N LYS A 144 7.08 -18.04 -5.59
CA LYS A 144 7.75 -19.16 -6.27
C LYS A 144 8.72 -18.73 -7.38
N GLY A 145 8.73 -17.45 -7.76
CA GLY A 145 9.60 -16.88 -8.79
C GLY A 145 8.88 -15.89 -9.71
N GLY A 146 9.55 -15.50 -10.79
CA GLY A 146 9.10 -14.52 -11.77
C GLY A 146 8.94 -15.06 -13.18
N ILE A 147 8.18 -14.32 -13.98
CA ILE A 147 8.04 -14.51 -15.43
C ILE A 147 8.38 -13.20 -16.14
N TYR A 148 8.91 -13.30 -17.36
CA TYR A 148 9.27 -12.16 -18.19
C TYR A 148 8.89 -12.39 -19.64
N ASP A 149 8.33 -11.36 -20.26
CA ASP A 149 8.15 -11.25 -21.70
C ASP A 149 8.47 -9.82 -22.13
N GLU A 150 9.50 -9.65 -22.96
CA GLU A 150 9.87 -8.35 -23.52
C GLU A 150 8.73 -7.73 -24.35
N LYS A 151 7.87 -8.57 -24.93
CA LYS A 151 6.69 -8.15 -25.69
C LYS A 151 5.50 -7.78 -24.81
N GLY A 152 5.61 -7.95 -23.49
CA GLY A 152 4.59 -7.59 -22.51
C GLY A 152 3.75 -8.78 -22.10
N LEU A 153 3.28 -8.77 -20.85
CA LEU A 153 2.46 -9.81 -20.26
C LEU A 153 0.99 -9.43 -20.38
N ASP A 154 0.14 -10.40 -20.72
CA ASP A 154 -1.32 -10.24 -20.60
C ASP A 154 -1.71 -10.40 -19.12
N ILE A 155 -1.82 -9.27 -18.42
CA ILE A 155 -2.01 -9.23 -16.95
C ILE A 155 -3.29 -9.93 -16.51
N LYS A 156 -4.34 -9.87 -17.34
CA LYS A 156 -5.58 -10.60 -17.09
C LYS A 156 -5.33 -12.11 -17.11
N LYS A 157 -4.69 -12.63 -18.15
CA LYS A 157 -4.38 -14.08 -18.26
C LYS A 157 -3.38 -14.55 -17.21
N VAL A 158 -2.39 -13.73 -16.86
CA VAL A 158 -1.44 -14.04 -15.78
C VAL A 158 -2.18 -14.16 -14.45
N SER A 159 -3.14 -13.26 -14.18
CA SER A 159 -3.98 -13.29 -12.98
C SER A 159 -4.86 -14.54 -12.95
N GLU A 160 -5.49 -14.91 -14.07
CA GLU A 160 -6.28 -16.15 -14.21
C GLU A 160 -5.43 -17.41 -13.99
N HIS A 161 -4.21 -17.44 -14.53
CA HIS A 161 -3.26 -18.53 -14.30
C HIS A 161 -2.91 -18.65 -12.83
N LYS A 162 -2.50 -17.55 -12.19
CA LYS A 162 -2.17 -17.54 -10.75
C LYS A 162 -3.35 -17.97 -9.89
N ALA A 163 -4.58 -17.56 -10.20
CA ALA A 163 -5.76 -17.97 -9.44
C ALA A 163 -5.93 -19.50 -9.42
N LYS A 164 -5.62 -20.17 -10.53
CA LYS A 164 -5.69 -21.63 -10.72
C LYS A 164 -4.50 -22.37 -10.11
N THR A 165 -3.27 -21.91 -10.36
CA THR A 165 -2.03 -22.64 -10.01
C THR A 165 -1.39 -22.16 -8.71
N LYS A 166 -1.89 -21.06 -8.15
CA LYS A 166 -1.31 -20.33 -7.01
C LYS A 166 0.07 -19.73 -7.29
N SER A 167 0.52 -19.68 -8.54
CA SER A 167 1.74 -18.94 -8.92
C SER A 167 1.71 -18.41 -10.36
N VAL A 168 2.44 -17.33 -10.63
CA VAL A 168 2.70 -16.80 -11.98
C VAL A 168 3.63 -17.70 -12.77
N VAL A 169 4.47 -18.48 -12.10
CA VAL A 169 5.42 -19.40 -12.74
C VAL A 169 4.66 -20.47 -13.55
N GLY A 170 5.21 -20.81 -14.72
CA GLY A 170 4.61 -21.77 -15.65
C GLY A 170 3.58 -21.15 -16.60
N TYR A 171 3.27 -19.86 -16.46
CA TYR A 171 2.45 -19.15 -17.44
C TYR A 171 3.14 -19.13 -18.80
N ASN A 172 2.43 -19.60 -19.84
CA ASN A 172 2.85 -19.60 -21.24
C ASN A 172 4.25 -20.17 -21.51
N LYS A 173 4.74 -21.09 -20.66
CA LYS A 173 6.10 -21.65 -20.74
C LYS A 173 7.22 -20.59 -20.76
N LEU A 174 6.96 -19.40 -20.20
CA LEU A 174 7.96 -18.35 -20.08
C LEU A 174 9.08 -18.77 -19.14
N ASN A 175 10.28 -18.21 -19.37
CA ASN A 175 11.43 -18.46 -18.53
C ASN A 175 11.15 -18.00 -17.09
N LYS A 176 11.51 -18.87 -16.14
CA LYS A 176 11.48 -18.54 -14.73
C LYS A 176 12.64 -17.61 -14.41
N LEU A 177 12.34 -16.49 -13.77
CA LEU A 177 13.33 -15.59 -13.19
C LEU A 177 13.26 -15.60 -11.66
N THR A 178 14.35 -15.20 -11.04
CA THR A 178 14.42 -14.84 -9.63
C THR A 178 13.97 -13.38 -9.41
N ASN A 179 13.71 -13.00 -8.16
CA ASN A 179 13.37 -11.61 -7.82
C ASN A 179 14.52 -10.65 -8.19
N GLU A 180 15.76 -11.04 -7.92
CA GLU A 180 16.95 -10.23 -8.23
C GLU A 180 17.13 -10.01 -9.74
N GLU A 181 16.92 -11.05 -10.55
CA GLU A 181 16.98 -10.93 -12.01
C GLU A 181 15.89 -10.00 -12.55
N VAL A 182 14.68 -10.05 -11.99
CA VAL A 182 13.59 -9.13 -12.37
C VAL A 182 13.93 -7.68 -12.02
N LEU A 183 14.55 -7.43 -10.86
CA LEU A 183 14.99 -6.09 -10.45
C LEU A 183 16.13 -5.54 -11.35
N ALA A 184 16.94 -6.42 -11.93
CA ALA A 184 18.04 -6.04 -12.83
C ALA A 184 17.61 -5.82 -14.30
N LEU A 185 16.34 -6.07 -14.65
CA LEU A 185 15.83 -5.91 -16.00
C LEU A 185 15.92 -4.44 -16.48
N PRO A 186 16.13 -4.21 -17.79
CA PRO A 186 16.13 -2.87 -18.39
C PRO A 186 14.69 -2.35 -18.54
N VAL A 187 14.07 -1.99 -17.42
CA VAL A 187 12.72 -1.41 -17.34
C VAL A 187 12.78 0.06 -16.94
N ASP A 188 11.69 0.81 -17.14
CA ASP A 188 11.61 2.22 -16.73
C ASP A 188 11.14 2.35 -15.28
N VAL A 189 10.20 1.49 -14.86
CA VAL A 189 9.56 1.52 -13.55
C VAL A 189 9.59 0.15 -12.89
N ILE A 190 10.02 0.11 -11.63
CA ILE A 190 9.87 -1.05 -10.75
C ILE A 190 8.77 -0.75 -9.74
N VAL A 191 7.85 -1.68 -9.55
CA VAL A 191 6.87 -1.65 -8.45
C VAL A 191 7.23 -2.75 -7.47
N ALA A 192 7.69 -2.37 -6.27
CA ALA A 192 8.03 -3.29 -5.20
C ALA A 192 6.81 -3.55 -4.30
N ALA A 193 6.11 -4.66 -4.51
CA ALA A 193 4.85 -5.04 -3.85
C ALA A 193 4.92 -6.43 -3.17
N ALA A 194 6.12 -6.98 -2.96
CA ALA A 194 6.37 -8.20 -2.22
C ALA A 194 6.75 -7.89 -0.76
N PRO A 195 6.29 -8.68 0.22
CA PRO A 195 6.58 -8.47 1.64
C PRO A 195 8.02 -8.88 2.06
N ASP A 196 8.95 -8.90 1.11
CA ASP A 196 10.33 -9.32 1.33
C ASP A 196 11.16 -8.10 1.77
N GLU A 197 11.19 -7.86 3.08
CA GLU A 197 11.95 -6.75 3.65
C GLU A 197 13.42 -6.81 3.22
N GLY A 198 13.91 -5.73 2.62
CA GLY A 198 15.29 -5.64 2.13
C GLY A 198 15.59 -6.40 0.83
N ALA A 199 14.57 -6.75 0.04
CA ALA A 199 14.75 -7.28 -1.33
C ALA A 199 15.65 -6.40 -2.20
N ILE A 200 15.66 -5.09 -1.97
CA ILE A 200 16.55 -4.11 -2.61
C ILE A 200 17.64 -3.69 -1.62
N ASN A 201 18.61 -4.58 -1.42
CA ASN A 201 19.81 -4.30 -0.63
C ASN A 201 20.91 -3.61 -1.47
N GLU A 202 22.07 -3.31 -0.86
CA GLU A 202 23.19 -2.62 -1.52
C GLU A 202 23.65 -3.30 -2.82
N LYS A 203 23.66 -4.64 -2.87
CA LYS A 203 24.11 -5.39 -4.06
C LYS A 203 23.09 -5.29 -5.18
N VAL A 204 21.82 -5.52 -4.87
CA VAL A 204 20.71 -5.44 -5.84
C VAL A 204 20.53 -4.01 -6.35
N ALA A 205 20.66 -3.00 -5.49
CA ALA A 205 20.57 -1.60 -5.89
C ALA A 205 21.59 -1.19 -6.96
N LYS A 206 22.76 -1.86 -7.04
CA LYS A 206 23.77 -1.61 -8.07
C LYS A 206 23.38 -2.17 -9.44
N THR A 207 22.46 -3.13 -9.51
CA THR A 207 22.03 -3.76 -10.76
C THR A 207 20.78 -3.11 -11.36
N ILE A 208 20.05 -2.33 -10.56
CA ILE A 208 18.80 -1.67 -10.99
C ILE A 208 19.08 -0.61 -12.06
N LYS A 209 18.34 -0.72 -13.16
CA LYS A 209 18.38 0.21 -14.31
C LYS A 209 17.15 1.10 -14.42
N ALA A 210 16.16 0.88 -13.56
CA ALA A 210 14.91 1.63 -13.55
C ALA A 210 15.13 3.10 -13.20
N LYS A 211 14.29 3.97 -13.75
CA LYS A 211 14.27 5.41 -13.44
C LYS A 211 13.48 5.69 -12.17
N VAL A 212 12.43 4.90 -11.94
CA VAL A 212 11.53 5.06 -10.78
C VAL A 212 11.31 3.73 -10.08
N ILE A 213 11.31 3.75 -8.74
CA ILE A 213 10.89 2.63 -7.89
C ILE A 213 9.68 3.09 -7.08
N CYS A 214 8.57 2.35 -7.16
CA CYS A 214 7.37 2.54 -6.37
C CYS A 214 7.29 1.48 -5.28
N GLU A 215 7.42 1.87 -4.01
CA GLU A 215 7.39 0.92 -2.89
C GLU A 215 5.96 0.71 -2.37
N LEU A 216 5.26 -0.29 -2.90
CA LEU A 216 3.93 -0.66 -2.41
C LEU A 216 3.95 -1.62 -1.22
N ALA A 217 5.09 -2.29 -0.98
CA ALA A 217 5.36 -3.05 0.23
C ALA A 217 6.03 -2.16 1.29
N ASN A 218 5.99 -2.59 2.55
CA ASN A 218 6.73 -1.94 3.64
C ASN A 218 8.20 -2.40 3.61
N GLY A 219 9.13 -1.46 3.69
CA GLY A 219 10.56 -1.72 3.80
C GLY A 219 11.21 -2.58 2.71
N PRO A 220 10.84 -2.50 1.41
CA PRO A 220 11.45 -3.35 0.38
C PRO A 220 12.92 -3.00 0.12
N THR A 221 13.36 -1.79 0.50
CA THR A 221 14.72 -1.26 0.26
C THR A 221 15.46 -1.06 1.58
N THR A 222 16.69 -1.58 1.68
CA THR A 222 17.53 -1.36 2.87
C THR A 222 18.15 0.04 2.86
N PRO A 223 18.58 0.60 4.00
CA PRO A 223 19.26 1.89 4.05
C PRO A 223 20.48 1.99 3.13
N GLU A 224 21.23 0.90 2.98
CA GLU A 224 22.40 0.81 2.08
C GLU A 224 21.96 0.82 0.61
N GLY A 225 20.88 0.09 0.27
CA GLY A 225 20.26 0.12 -1.05
C GLY A 225 19.79 1.52 -1.42
N ASP A 226 19.11 2.21 -0.49
CA ASP A 226 18.58 3.57 -0.67
C ASP A 226 19.70 4.59 -0.99
N LYS A 227 20.86 4.46 -0.33
CA LYS A 227 22.06 5.28 -0.61
C LYS A 227 22.59 5.05 -2.03
N VAL A 228 22.66 3.81 -2.48
CA VAL A 228 23.11 3.45 -3.83
C VAL A 228 22.15 4.00 -4.87
N LEU A 229 20.84 3.79 -4.69
CA LEU A 229 19.80 4.26 -5.60
C LEU A 229 19.82 5.79 -5.74
N TYR A 230 19.93 6.50 -4.61
CA TYR A 230 20.03 7.95 -4.60
C TYR A 230 21.27 8.46 -5.35
N LYS A 231 22.43 7.84 -5.12
CA LYS A 231 23.68 8.16 -5.84
C LYS A 231 23.56 7.91 -7.34
N ASN A 232 22.83 6.87 -7.73
CA ASN A 232 22.59 6.50 -9.13
C ASN A 232 21.48 7.33 -9.80
N GLY A 233 20.84 8.25 -9.08
CA GLY A 233 19.77 9.09 -9.61
C GLY A 233 18.44 8.36 -9.83
N VAL A 234 18.24 7.20 -9.22
CA VAL A 234 16.96 6.47 -9.26
C VAL A 234 15.96 7.19 -8.35
N HIS A 235 14.79 7.52 -8.88
CA HIS A 235 13.74 8.17 -8.11
C HIS A 235 12.92 7.14 -7.32
N VAL A 236 13.23 6.99 -6.03
CA VAL A 236 12.49 6.11 -5.13
C VAL A 236 11.31 6.87 -4.52
N ILE A 237 10.09 6.37 -4.72
CA ILE A 237 8.91 6.83 -4.00
C ILE A 237 8.77 5.94 -2.75
N PRO A 238 9.05 6.48 -1.55
CA PRO A 238 9.20 5.67 -0.34
C PRO A 238 7.86 5.05 0.08
N ASP A 239 7.93 3.85 0.65
CA ASP A 239 6.80 3.04 1.10
C ASP A 239 5.69 3.81 1.82
N PHE A 240 6.00 4.49 2.93
CA PHE A 240 4.99 5.18 3.73
C PHE A 240 4.34 6.40 3.04
N LEU A 241 4.83 6.80 1.85
CA LEU A 241 4.11 7.67 0.92
C LEU A 241 3.41 6.84 -0.16
N CYS A 242 4.13 5.96 -0.84
CA CYS A 242 3.67 5.27 -2.05
C CYS A 242 2.50 4.32 -1.76
N ASN A 243 2.54 3.59 -0.64
CA ASN A 243 1.50 2.64 -0.24
C ASN A 243 0.36 3.27 0.60
N ALA A 244 0.43 4.58 0.86
CA ALA A 244 -0.47 5.30 1.77
C ALA A 244 -1.92 5.42 1.28
N GLY A 245 -2.22 4.98 0.05
CA GLY A 245 -3.59 5.00 -0.45
C GLY A 245 -4.55 4.15 0.39
N GLY A 246 -4.08 3.02 0.93
CA GLY A 246 -4.86 2.16 1.81
C GLY A 246 -5.31 2.87 3.09
N VAL A 247 -4.38 3.52 3.79
CA VAL A 247 -4.70 4.29 5.00
C VAL A 247 -5.54 5.53 4.69
N THR A 248 -5.34 6.15 3.52
CA THR A 248 -6.13 7.29 3.06
C THR A 248 -7.60 6.90 2.85
N VAL A 249 -7.88 5.77 2.20
CA VAL A 249 -9.26 5.29 2.03
C VAL A 249 -9.84 4.77 3.35
N SER A 250 -9.04 4.21 4.26
CA SER A 250 -9.49 3.94 5.64
C SER A 250 -9.92 5.23 6.35
N TYR A 251 -9.18 6.33 6.21
CA TYR A 251 -9.59 7.63 6.75
C TYR A 251 -10.91 8.09 6.12
N TYR A 252 -11.10 7.92 4.81
CA TYR A 252 -12.37 8.24 4.16
C TYR A 252 -13.52 7.37 4.67
N GLU A 253 -13.28 6.11 5.00
CA GLU A 253 -14.27 5.27 5.68
C GLU A 253 -14.66 5.86 7.04
N MET A 254 -13.71 6.35 7.84
CA MET A 254 -14.03 7.05 9.11
C MET A 254 -14.91 8.26 8.88
N VAL A 255 -14.56 9.09 7.89
CA VAL A 255 -15.28 10.31 7.53
C VAL A 255 -16.71 9.97 7.11
N GLN A 256 -16.91 9.04 6.19
CA GLN A 256 -18.23 8.58 5.74
C GLN A 256 -19.09 8.02 6.90
N ASN A 257 -18.48 7.26 7.82
CA ASN A 257 -19.19 6.72 8.99
C ASN A 257 -19.58 7.79 10.01
N MET A 258 -18.84 8.89 10.12
CA MET A 258 -19.12 9.95 11.09
C MET A 258 -20.44 10.70 10.81
N TYR A 259 -20.83 10.83 9.55
CA TYR A 259 -22.08 11.49 9.15
C TYR A 259 -23.03 10.59 8.35
N MET A 260 -22.72 9.28 8.27
CA MET A 260 -23.53 8.24 7.61
C MET A 260 -23.90 8.54 6.16
N HIS A 261 -22.99 9.14 5.39
CA HIS A 261 -23.18 9.35 3.96
C HIS A 261 -21.98 8.79 3.20
N TYR A 262 -22.27 7.83 2.33
CA TYR A 262 -21.28 7.04 1.62
C TYR A 262 -21.07 7.58 0.21
N TRP A 263 -19.81 7.63 -0.19
CA TRP A 263 -19.41 8.19 -1.46
C TRP A 263 -19.43 7.15 -2.56
N THR A 264 -19.65 7.62 -3.78
CA THR A 264 -19.43 6.84 -4.99
C THR A 264 -17.94 6.50 -5.15
N ILE A 265 -17.64 5.50 -5.97
CA ILE A 265 -16.25 5.11 -6.23
C ILE A 265 -15.44 6.25 -6.85
N ASP A 266 -16.05 7.05 -7.73
CA ASP A 266 -15.39 8.16 -8.41
C ASP A 266 -15.03 9.28 -7.44
N GLU A 267 -15.91 9.57 -6.47
CA GLU A 267 -15.63 10.53 -5.39
C GLU A 267 -14.48 10.06 -4.50
N VAL A 268 -14.43 8.77 -4.14
CA VAL A 268 -13.31 8.19 -3.38
C VAL A 268 -12.01 8.32 -4.17
N TYR A 269 -12.00 7.97 -5.45
CA TYR A 269 -10.81 8.05 -6.29
C TYR A 269 -10.33 9.48 -6.52
N LYS A 270 -11.25 10.43 -6.74
CA LYS A 270 -10.90 11.85 -6.86
C LYS A 270 -10.23 12.37 -5.59
N LYS A 271 -10.83 12.10 -4.43
CA LYS A 271 -10.24 12.52 -3.14
C LYS A 271 -8.92 11.82 -2.88
N LEU A 272 -8.79 10.54 -3.24
CA LEU A 272 -7.53 9.81 -3.11
C LEU A 272 -6.44 10.45 -3.98
N ASP A 273 -6.75 10.79 -5.23
CA ASP A 273 -5.82 11.49 -6.13
C ASP A 273 -5.33 12.81 -5.53
N GLU A 274 -6.26 13.67 -5.10
CA GLU A 274 -5.95 14.96 -4.48
C GLU A 274 -5.00 14.81 -3.27
N ALA A 275 -5.28 13.86 -2.38
CA ALA A 275 -4.48 13.61 -1.19
C ALA A 275 -3.08 13.06 -1.51
N MET A 276 -2.99 12.10 -2.43
CA MET A 276 -1.72 11.47 -2.81
C MET A 276 -0.85 12.44 -3.62
N THR A 277 -1.43 13.21 -4.54
CA THR A 277 -0.75 14.26 -5.31
C THR A 277 -0.17 15.33 -4.39
N LYS A 278 -0.99 15.86 -3.46
CA LYS A 278 -0.52 16.83 -2.47
C LYS A 278 0.62 16.28 -1.61
N SER A 279 0.51 15.01 -1.20
CA SER A 279 1.53 14.38 -0.36
C SER A 279 2.83 14.14 -1.11
N TYR A 280 2.76 13.72 -2.39
CA TYR A 280 3.93 13.57 -3.25
C TYR A 280 4.69 14.88 -3.38
N HIS A 281 4.02 15.97 -3.76
CA HIS A 281 4.65 17.28 -3.95
C HIS A 281 5.27 17.79 -2.65
N ALA A 282 4.60 17.65 -1.51
CA ALA A 282 5.17 18.04 -0.22
C ALA A 282 6.48 17.30 0.13
N VAL A 283 6.56 16.00 -0.19
CA VAL A 283 7.79 15.21 0.01
C VAL A 283 8.86 15.57 -1.02
N TYR A 284 8.47 15.74 -2.28
CA TYR A 284 9.38 16.11 -3.36
C TYR A 284 10.02 17.47 -3.12
N ASP A 285 9.23 18.49 -2.76
CA ASP A 285 9.72 19.83 -2.46
C ASP A 285 10.70 19.81 -1.28
N ALA A 286 10.38 19.07 -0.20
CA ALA A 286 11.28 18.87 0.92
C ALA A 286 12.59 18.17 0.49
N SER A 287 12.53 17.18 -0.42
CA SER A 287 13.74 16.52 -0.93
C SER A 287 14.67 17.49 -1.66
N LYS A 288 14.09 18.45 -2.41
CA LYS A 288 14.85 19.50 -3.11
C LYS A 288 15.40 20.55 -2.15
N GLU A 289 14.59 21.02 -1.21
CA GLU A 289 14.97 22.01 -0.21
C GLU A 289 16.16 21.52 0.63
N TYR A 290 16.06 20.32 1.18
CA TYR A 290 17.07 19.75 2.07
C TYR A 290 18.18 18.99 1.34
N LYS A 291 18.06 18.78 0.01
CA LYS A 291 19.00 18.02 -0.83
C LYS A 291 19.24 16.58 -0.33
N ILE A 292 18.17 15.96 0.12
CA ILE A 292 18.13 14.61 0.66
C ILE A 292 17.27 13.71 -0.22
N ASN A 293 17.34 12.39 0.01
CA ASN A 293 16.47 11.47 -0.72
C ASN A 293 14.99 11.61 -0.29
N MET A 294 14.08 11.11 -1.12
CA MET A 294 12.64 11.20 -0.89
C MET A 294 12.19 10.55 0.42
N ARG A 295 12.84 9.45 0.85
CA ARG A 295 12.52 8.77 2.11
C ARG A 295 12.80 9.65 3.32
N GLN A 296 14.00 10.23 3.38
CA GLN A 296 14.39 11.18 4.42
C GLN A 296 13.48 12.42 4.38
N ALA A 297 13.17 12.94 3.20
CA ALA A 297 12.25 14.06 3.04
C ALA A 297 10.85 13.75 3.57
N ALA A 298 10.33 12.56 3.33
CA ALA A 298 9.04 12.14 3.85
C ALA A 298 9.05 12.06 5.39
N TYR A 299 10.16 11.66 6.02
CA TYR A 299 10.33 11.72 7.46
C TYR A 299 10.36 13.16 7.98
N VAL A 300 11.08 14.05 7.29
CA VAL A 300 11.11 15.48 7.63
C VAL A 300 9.70 16.06 7.62
N VAL A 301 8.92 15.81 6.55
CA VAL A 301 7.54 16.29 6.43
C VAL A 301 6.65 15.73 7.54
N ALA A 302 6.75 14.42 7.83
CA ALA A 302 5.96 13.76 8.85
C ALA A 302 6.24 14.32 10.26
N VAL A 303 7.52 14.35 10.65
CA VAL A 303 7.95 14.84 11.97
C VAL A 303 7.62 16.32 12.14
N LYS A 304 7.88 17.15 11.10
CA LYS A 304 7.59 18.58 11.13
C LYS A 304 6.11 18.85 11.46
N ARG A 305 5.18 18.15 10.81
CA ARG A 305 3.74 18.31 11.05
C ARG A 305 3.34 17.93 12.49
N VAL A 306 3.90 16.85 13.02
CA VAL A 306 3.62 16.43 14.41
C VAL A 306 4.17 17.45 15.41
N VAL A 307 5.43 17.87 15.23
CA VAL A 307 6.08 18.85 16.10
C VAL A 307 5.36 20.20 16.04
N GLU A 308 4.92 20.63 14.86
CA GLU A 308 4.14 21.87 14.70
C GLU A 308 2.81 21.79 15.47
N ALA A 309 2.08 20.69 15.34
CA ALA A 309 0.85 20.47 16.11
C ALA A 309 1.10 20.46 17.63
N MET A 310 2.19 19.85 18.10
CA MET A 310 2.59 19.86 19.51
C MET A 310 2.91 21.28 19.99
N LYS A 311 3.69 22.04 19.22
CA LYS A 311 4.06 23.42 19.57
C LYS A 311 2.85 24.34 19.66
N VAL A 312 1.95 24.28 18.67
CA VAL A 312 0.75 25.14 18.63
C VAL A 312 -0.20 24.84 19.77
N ARG A 313 -0.33 23.57 20.18
CA ARG A 313 -1.15 23.17 21.34
C ARG A 313 -0.53 23.55 22.69
N GLY A 314 0.75 23.94 22.71
CA GLY A 314 1.53 24.15 23.92
C GLY A 314 2.10 22.83 24.46
N TRP A 315 3.28 22.92 25.09
CA TRP A 315 3.82 21.81 25.88
C TRP A 315 2.99 21.71 27.15
N VAL A 316 2.22 20.63 27.27
CA VAL A 316 1.52 20.27 28.51
C VAL A 316 2.44 19.38 29.34
#